data_AF-A0A1S9M1T9-F1
#
_entry.id   AF-A0A1S9M1T9-F1
#
_cell.length_a   1.000
_cell.length_b   1.000
_cell.length_c   1.000
_cell.angle_alpha   90.00
_cell.angle_beta   90.00
_cell.angle_gamma   90.00
#
_symmetry.space_group_name_H-M   'P 1'
#
loop_
_entity.id
_entity.type
_entity.pdbx_description
1 polymer ?
#
loop_
_entity_poly.entity_id
_entity_poly.type
_entity_poly.pdbx_seq_one_letter_code
_entity_poly.pdbx_strand_id
1 'polypeptide(L)' 'MIFNQKKGFSTDSIDDLLKCIDSKYKLAYVAGKIAHVIETKDEFYKSKIKGKKIVSKALSEIINKNFKIIFKEN' A
#
# COMPACT_ATOMS: atom_id res chain seq x y z
N MET A 1 -17.75 -27.63 -1.16
CA MET A 1 -16.52 -26.81 -1.05
C MET A 1 -16.76 -25.50 -1.79
N ILE A 2 -16.88 -24.38 -1.07
CA ILE A 2 -17.05 -23.07 -1.69
C ILE A 2 -15.65 -22.56 -2.07
N PHE A 3 -15.32 -22.57 -3.35
CA PHE A 3 -14.15 -21.89 -3.88
C PHE A 3 -14.39 -20.39 -3.75
N ASN A 4 -13.92 -19.80 -2.65
CA ASN A 4 -13.93 -18.35 -2.46
C ASN A 4 -12.84 -17.75 -3.36
N GLN A 5 -13.11 -17.69 -4.67
CA GLN A 5 -12.29 -16.93 -5.60
C GLN A 5 -12.31 -15.49 -5.09
N LYS A 6 -11.21 -15.03 -4.47
CA LYS A 6 -11.01 -13.64 -4.06
C LYS A 6 -11.00 -12.75 -5.31
N LYS A 7 -12.17 -12.50 -5.87
CA LYS A 7 -12.43 -11.46 -6.88
C LYS A 7 -12.44 -10.12 -6.15
N GLY A 8 -11.27 -9.68 -5.69
CA GLY A 8 -11.09 -8.49 -4.87
C GLY A 8 -9.60 -8.20 -4.67
N PHE A 9 -9.30 -7.11 -3.95
CA PHE A 9 -7.93 -6.69 -3.60
C PHE A 9 -7.21 -7.88 -2.91
N SER A 10 -6.42 -8.62 -3.67
CA SER A 10 -5.69 -9.81 -3.23
C SER A 10 -4.34 -9.47 -2.59
N THR A 11 -4.07 -8.19 -2.41
CA THR A 11 -2.93 -7.65 -1.68
C THR A 11 -3.39 -7.38 -0.27
N ASP A 12 -2.83 -8.13 0.67
CA ASP A 12 -2.75 -7.87 2.10
C ASP A 12 -4.01 -7.41 2.85
N SER A 13 -4.32 -8.08 3.95
CA SER A 13 -5.53 -7.76 4.73
C SER A 13 -5.45 -6.33 5.27
N ILE A 14 -6.60 -5.64 5.35
CA ILE A 14 -6.70 -4.31 5.98
C ILE A 14 -6.10 -4.34 7.40
N ASP A 15 -6.26 -5.45 8.12
CA ASP A 15 -5.64 -5.66 9.43
C ASP A 15 -4.11 -5.57 9.40
N ASP A 16 -3.45 -6.09 8.36
CA ASP A 16 -1.99 -6.03 8.23
C ASP A 16 -1.50 -4.61 7.92
N LEU A 17 -2.27 -3.86 7.14
CA LEU A 17 -2.03 -2.44 6.91
C LEU A 17 -2.18 -1.62 8.19
N LEU A 18 -3.20 -1.94 9.01
CA LEU A 18 -3.47 -1.23 10.26
C LEU A 18 -2.46 -1.57 11.38
N LYS A 19 -1.76 -2.69 11.30
CA LYS A 19 -0.58 -2.96 12.14
C LYS A 19 0.59 -2.02 11.83
N CYS A 20 0.68 -1.53 10.59
CA CYS A 20 1.72 -0.60 10.17
C CYS A 20 1.32 0.87 10.43
N ILE A 21 0.03 1.18 10.28
CA ILE A 21 -0.51 2.53 10.45
C ILE A 21 -1.78 2.46 11.29
N ASP A 22 -1.75 3.10 12.45
CA ASP A 22 -2.77 3.01 13.52
C ASP A 22 -4.17 3.53 13.16
N SER A 23 -4.32 4.22 12.02
CA SER A 23 -5.60 4.81 11.61
C SER A 23 -5.87 4.61 10.13
N LYS A 24 -7.12 4.24 9.80
CA LYS A 24 -7.59 4.12 8.41
C LYS A 24 -7.42 5.42 7.61
N TYR A 25 -7.56 6.57 8.28
CA TYR A 25 -7.37 7.88 7.64
C TYR A 25 -5.89 8.18 7.37
N LYS A 26 -5.02 7.88 8.35
CA LYS A 26 -3.57 7.98 8.17
C LYS A 26 -3.09 7.05 7.06
N LEU A 27 -3.64 5.84 6.99
CA LEU A 27 -3.34 4.85 5.97
C LEU A 27 -3.71 5.37 4.57
N ALA A 28 -4.92 5.90 4.39
CA ALA A 28 -5.36 6.47 3.12
C ALA A 28 -4.47 7.65 2.69
N TYR A 29 -4.13 8.53 3.62
CA TYR A 29 -3.25 9.67 3.37
C TYR A 29 -1.84 9.23 2.94
N VAL A 30 -1.23 8.31 3.69
CA VAL A 30 0.12 7.79 3.40
C VAL A 30 0.12 7.02 2.09
N ALA A 31 -0.86 6.15 1.84
CA ALA A 31 -0.98 5.43 0.59
C ALA A 31 -1.09 6.39 -0.61
N GLY A 32 -1.82 7.49 -0.48
CA GLY A 32 -1.89 8.53 -1.50
C GLY A 32 -0.54 9.23 -1.74
N LYS A 33 0.20 9.56 -0.69
CA LYS A 33 1.55 10.16 -0.81
C LYS A 33 2.54 9.19 -1.47
N ILE A 34 2.55 7.93 -1.05
CA ILE A 34 3.41 6.90 -1.64
C ILE A 34 3.02 6.63 -3.09
N ALA A 35 1.73 6.55 -3.40
CA ALA A 35 1.22 6.39 -4.77
C ALA A 35 1.76 7.49 -5.69
N HIS A 36 1.69 8.76 -5.25
CA HIS A 36 2.22 9.88 -6.02
C HIS A 36 3.73 9.78 -6.22
N VAL A 37 4.49 9.37 -5.20
CA VAL A 37 5.93 9.12 -5.37
C VAL A 37 6.18 8.02 -6.40
N ILE A 38 5.45 6.91 -6.33
CA ILE A 38 5.58 5.79 -7.29
C ILE A 38 5.25 6.24 -8.71
N GLU A 39 4.25 7.11 -8.91
CA GLU A 39 3.91 7.67 -10.23
C GLU A 39 5.08 8.38 -10.89
N THR A 40 5.88 9.11 -10.10
CA THR A 40 7.06 9.85 -10.59
C THR A 40 8.27 8.96 -10.92
N LYS A 41 8.24 7.67 -10.55
CA LYS A 41 9.32 6.72 -10.84
C LYS A 41 9.21 6.14 -12.24
N ASP A 42 10.30 5.58 -12.74
CA ASP A 42 10.35 4.89 -14.02
C ASP A 42 9.59 3.54 -13.99
N GLU A 43 9.27 3.01 -15.17
CA GLU A 43 8.53 1.75 -15.31
C GLU A 43 9.30 0.54 -14.78
N PHE A 44 10.64 0.56 -14.80
CA PHE A 44 11.44 -0.52 -14.24
C PHE A 44 11.29 -0.59 -12.72
N TYR A 45 11.34 0.53 -12.01
CA TYR A 45 11.00 0.61 -10.59
C TYR A 45 9.58 0.10 -10.32
N LYS A 46 8.59 0.63 -11.07
CA LYS A 46 7.18 0.24 -10.91
C LYS A 46 6.95 -1.25 -11.14
N SER A 47 7.69 -1.90 -12.04
CA SER A 47 7.55 -3.33 -12.36
C SER A 47 8.01 -4.25 -11.22
N LYS A 48 8.92 -3.78 -10.35
CA LYS A 48 9.43 -4.55 -9.20
C LYS A 48 8.43 -4.64 -8.05
N ILE A 49 7.48 -3.72 -7.98
CA ILE A 49 6.51 -3.64 -6.89
C ILE A 49 5.29 -4.50 -7.22
N LYS A 50 4.89 -5.34 -6.25
CA LYS A 50 3.66 -6.14 -6.36
C LYS A 50 2.44 -5.23 -6.47
N GLY A 51 1.50 -5.59 -7.35
CA GLY A 51 0.23 -4.89 -7.51
C GLY A 51 0.00 -4.35 -8.92
N LYS A 52 -1.25 -4.40 -9.37
CA LYS A 52 -1.64 -4.00 -10.74
C LYS A 52 -1.81 -2.49 -10.88
N LYS A 53 -2.41 -1.84 -9.89
CA LYS A 53 -2.61 -0.38 -9.85
C LYS A 53 -1.57 0.28 -8.96
N ILE A 54 -1.30 1.56 -9.19
CA ILE A 54 -0.38 2.38 -8.38
C ILE A 54 -0.76 2.32 -6.89
N VAL A 55 -2.04 2.39 -6.55
CA VAL A 55 -2.52 2.29 -5.17
C VAL A 55 -2.19 0.92 -4.56
N SER A 56 -2.36 -0.18 -5.31
CA SER A 56 -1.99 -1.53 -4.85
C SER A 56 -0.48 -1.65 -4.60
N LYS A 57 0.33 -1.00 -5.43
CA LYS A 57 1.78 -0.91 -5.25
C LYS A 57 2.13 -0.13 -3.99
N ALA A 58 1.49 1.01 -3.76
CA ALA A 58 1.69 1.81 -2.56
C ALA A 58 1.35 1.04 -1.27
N LEU A 59 0.24 0.30 -1.26
CA LEU A 59 -0.13 -0.53 -0.12
C LEU A 59 0.87 -1.68 0.12
N SER A 60 1.39 -2.29 -0.95
CA SER A 60 2.45 -3.31 -0.84
C SER A 60 3.73 -2.73 -0.21
N GLU A 61 4.10 -1.51 -0.60
CA GLU A 61 5.29 -0.83 -0.06
C GLU A 61 5.15 -0.47 1.43
N ILE A 62 3.93 -0.12 1.89
CA ILE A 62 3.65 0.11 3.31
C ILE A 62 3.91 -1.14 4.14
N ILE A 63 3.49 -2.30 3.63
CA ILE A 63 3.61 -3.58 4.34
C ILE A 63 5.04 -4.09 4.34
N ASN A 64 5.74 -3.91 3.23
CA ASN A 64 7.17 -4.22 3.13
C ASN A 64 8.04 -3.27 3.97
N LYS A 65 7.46 -2.22 4.58
CA LYS A 65 8.17 -1.19 5.36
C LYS A 65 9.28 -0.49 4.55
N ASN A 66 9.08 -0.35 3.25
CA ASN A 66 10.03 0.32 2.34
C ASN A 66 10.03 1.84 2.47
N PHE A 67 9.05 2.41 3.19
CA PHE A 67 8.92 3.84 3.46
C PHE A 67 9.00 4.11 4.96
N LYS A 68 9.78 5.11 5.35
CA LYS A 68 9.79 5.65 6.72
C LYS A 68 8.66 6.68 6.85
N ILE A 69 7.66 6.36 7.65
CA ILE A 69 6.50 7.22 7.90
C ILE A 69 6.68 7.86 9.28
N ILE A 70 6.65 9.19 9.35
CA ILE A 70 6.73 9.94 10.60
C ILE A 70 5.56 10.93 10.61
N PHE A 71 4.64 10.75 11.55
CA PHE A 71 3.61 11.74 11.84
C PHE A 71 4.16 12.67 12.91
N LYS A 72 4.11 13.98 12.68
CA LYS A 72 4.37 14.96 13.73
C LYS A 72 3.10 15.07 14.56
N GLU A 73 3.18 14.71 15.83
CA GLU A 73 2.17 15.10 16.82
C GLU A 73 2.41 16.58 17.14
N ASN A 74 1.35 17.37 17.05
CA ASN A 74 1.32 18.77 17.50
C ASN A 74 0.93 18.80 18.98
#